data_AF-A0A1F8R0H7-F1
#
_entry.id   AF-A0A1F8R0H7-F1
#
_cell.length_a   1.000
_cell.length_b   1.000
_cell.length_c   1.000
_cell.angle_alpha   90.00
_cell.angle_beta   90.00
_cell.angle_gamma   90.00
#
_symmetry.space_group_name_H-M   'P 1'
#
loop_
_entity.id
_entity.type
_entity.pdbx_description
1 polymer ?
#
loop_
_entity_poly.entity_id
_entity_poly.type
_entity_poly.pdbx_seq_one_letter_code
_entity_poly.pdbx_strand_id
1 'polypeptide(L)'
;MNHSLYRTQISLEPDQHRELVKIARQEKRSLSDVIREMLNRQLAERKKRELAAAAQALLPDYADDKELTAFTALDAEEFHA
;
A
#
# COMPACT_ATOMS: atom_id res chain seq x y z
N MET A 1 5.11 14.24 14.54
CA MET A 1 5.14 12.87 15.09
C MET A 1 6.58 12.36 14.99
N ASN A 2 7.23 12.05 16.12
CA ASN A 2 8.60 11.49 16.09
C ASN A 2 8.52 10.06 15.52
N HIS A 3 9.06 9.85 14.32
CA HIS A 3 9.25 8.49 13.80
C HIS A 3 10.45 7.85 14.49
N SER A 4 10.22 6.97 15.47
CA SER A 4 11.29 6.14 16.01
C SER A 4 11.74 5.14 14.95
N LEU A 5 13.04 5.13 14.67
CA LEU A 5 13.63 4.13 13.78
C LEU A 5 14.09 2.92 14.59
N TYR A 6 13.62 1.74 14.22
CA TYR A 6 14.10 0.48 14.78
C TYR A 6 15.27 -0.03 13.93
N ARG A 7 16.35 -0.45 14.60
CA ARG A 7 17.50 -1.08 13.94
C ARG A 7 17.19 -2.54 13.69
N THR A 8 17.28 -2.95 12.43
CA THR A 8 17.13 -4.34 12.01
C THR A 8 18.36 -4.74 11.21
N GLN A 9 18.87 -5.95 11.45
CA GLN A 9 19.91 -6.55 10.63
C GLN A 9 19.26 -7.47 9.60
N ILE A 10 19.51 -7.21 8.33
CA ILE A 10 18.97 -7.98 7.20
C ILE A 10 20.17 -8.46 6.37
N SER A 11 20.17 -9.74 6.05
CA SER A 11 21.13 -10.33 5.12
C SER A 11 20.60 -10.15 3.70
N LEU A 12 21.41 -9.54 2.83
CA LEU A 12 21.10 -9.38 1.41
C LEU A 12 22.01 -10.30 0.60
N GLU A 13 21.49 -10.76 -0.54
CA GLU A 13 22.35 -11.44 -1.50
C GLU A 13 23.42 -10.47 -2.03
N PRO A 14 24.63 -10.96 -2.39
CA PRO A 14 25.72 -10.10 -2.85
C PRO A 14 25.32 -9.19 -4.02
N ASP A 15 24.55 -9.72 -4.98
CA ASP A 15 24.09 -8.98 -6.15
C ASP A 15 23.07 -7.90 -5.78
N GLN A 16 22.15 -8.20 -4.86
CA GLN A 16 21.20 -7.21 -4.34
C GLN A 16 21.93 -6.05 -3.66
N HIS A 17 22.89 -6.37 -2.79
CA HIS A 17 23.69 -5.34 -2.12
C HIS A 17 24.45 -4.47 -3.12
N ARG A 18 25.06 -5.08 -4.15
CA ARG A 18 25.80 -4.35 -5.19
C ARG A 18 24.90 -3.37 -5.96
N GLU A 19 23.73 -3.82 -6.41
CA GLU A 19 22.80 -2.96 -7.15
C GLU A 19 22.22 -1.86 -6.27
N LEU A 20 21.84 -2.16 -5.02
CA LEU A 20 21.32 -1.16 -4.09
C LEU A 20 22.37 -0.08 -3.74
N VAL A 21 23.63 -0.46 -3.57
CA VAL A 21 24.73 0.49 -3.36
C VAL A 21 24.94 1.37 -4.58
N LYS A 22 24.82 0.82 -5.79
CA LYS A 22 24.92 1.58 -7.05
C LYS A 22 23.80 2.62 -7.15
N ILE A 23 22.56 2.23 -6.86
CA ILE A 23 21.40 3.13 -6.83
C ILE A 23 21.61 4.25 -5.80
N ALA A 24 21.97 3.88 -4.55
CA ALA A 24 22.20 4.84 -3.49
C ALA A 24 23.28 5.88 -3.84
N ARG A 25 24.37 5.44 -4.49
CA ARG A 25 25.43 6.34 -4.97
C ARG A 25 24.94 7.29 -6.07
N GLN A 26 24.22 6.77 -7.06
CA GLN A 26 23.67 7.58 -8.16
C GLN A 26 22.70 8.65 -7.64
N GLU A 27 21.89 8.30 -6.65
CA GLU A 27 20.90 9.20 -6.05
C GLU A 27 21.46 10.07 -4.91
N LYS A 28 22.73 9.90 -4.51
CA LYS A 28 23.36 10.57 -3.37
C LYS A 28 22.59 10.38 -2.04
N ARG A 29 22.11 9.16 -1.82
CA ARG A 29 21.31 8.77 -0.64
C ARG A 29 22.01 7.68 0.16
N SER A 30 21.57 7.45 1.39
CA SER A 30 22.05 6.31 2.16
C SER A 30 21.45 5.00 1.65
N LEU A 31 22.18 3.90 1.79
CA LEU A 31 21.67 2.56 1.47
C LEU A 31 20.40 2.25 2.26
N SER A 32 20.34 2.67 3.53
CA SER A 32 19.15 2.51 4.37
C SER A 32 17.93 3.27 3.86
N ASP A 33 18.11 4.44 3.24
CA ASP A 33 16.99 5.22 2.70
C ASP A 33 16.40 4.55 1.45
N VAL A 34 17.27 4.04 0.57
CA VAL A 34 16.86 3.30 -0.62
C VAL A 34 16.13 2.01 -0.23
N ILE A 35 16.69 1.23 0.70
CA ILE A 35 16.05 0.01 1.22
C ILE A 35 14.69 0.34 1.83
N ARG A 36 14.62 1.36 2.69
CA ARG A 36 13.37 1.77 3.34
C ARG A 36 12.31 2.18 2.33
N GLU A 37 12.68 2.94 1.31
CA GLU A 37 11.74 3.34 0.26
C GLU A 37 11.19 2.12 -0.49
N MET A 38 12.06 1.19 -0.88
CA MET A 38 11.63 -0.04 -1.55
C MET A 38 10.71 -0.89 -0.66
N LEU A 39 11.03 -1.01 0.63
CA LEU A 39 10.18 -1.70 1.61
C LEU A 39 8.80 -1.03 1.72
N ASN A 40 8.76 0.30 1.83
CA ASN A 40 7.51 1.05 1.93
C ASN A 40 6.63 0.86 0.70
N ARG A 41 7.22 0.90 -0.51
CA ARG A 41 6.49 0.65 -1.76
C ARG A 41 5.89 -0.76 -1.78
N GLN A 42 6.67 -1.77 -1.38
CA GLN A 42 6.19 -3.15 -1.35
C GLN A 42 5.10 -3.39 -0.31
N LEU A 43 5.18 -2.75 0.87
CA LEU A 43 4.15 -2.81 1.90
C LEU A 43 2.84 -2.15 1.43
N ALA A 44 2.94 -1.01 0.75
CA ALA A 44 1.78 -0.33 0.19
C ALA A 44 1.07 -1.19 -0.87
N GLU A 45 1.83 -1.82 -1.77
CA GLU A 45 1.29 -2.73 -2.78
C GLU A 45 0.62 -3.97 -2.16
N ARG A 46 1.19 -4.54 -1.10
CA ARG A 46 0.55 -5.63 -0.35
C ARG A 46 -0.78 -5.19 0.25
N LYS A 47 -0.80 -4.06 0.94
CA LYS A 47 -2.03 -3.50 1.53
C LYS A 47 -3.10 -3.24 0.47
N LYS A 48 -2.71 -2.72 -0.69
CA LYS A 48 -3.62 -2.51 -1.83
C LYS A 48 -4.23 -3.82 -2.33
N ARG A 49 -3.42 -4.88 -2.45
CA ARG A 49 -3.91 -6.22 -2.84
C ARG A 49 -4.85 -6.83 -1.81
N GLU A 50 -4.53 -6.71 -0.53
CA GLU A 50 -5.39 -7.17 0.56
C GLU A 50 -6.74 -6.45 0.54
N LEU A 51 -6.75 -5.12 0.37
CA LEU A 51 -7.98 -4.35 0.23
C LEU A 51 -8.79 -4.75 -1.00
N ALA A 52 -8.13 -4.96 -2.14
CA ALA A 52 -8.81 -5.39 -3.37
C ALA A 52 -9.43 -6.79 -3.21
N ALA A 53 -8.76 -7.70 -2.50
CA ALA A 53 -9.28 -9.02 -2.21
C ALA A 53 -10.48 -8.96 -1.25
N ALA A 54 -10.39 -8.13 -0.20
CA ALA A 54 -11.50 -7.90 0.72
C ALA A 54 -12.72 -7.29 0.01
N ALA A 55 -12.51 -6.30 -0.87
CA ALA A 55 -13.58 -5.71 -1.66
C ALA A 55 -14.24 -6.75 -2.57
N GLN A 56 -13.46 -7.61 -3.24
CA GLN A 56 -14.00 -8.70 -4.06
C GLN A 56 -14.82 -9.71 -3.23
N ALA A 57 -14.38 -10.02 -2.01
CA ALA A 57 -15.09 -10.93 -1.12
C ALA A 57 -16.45 -10.37 -0.64
N LEU A 58 -16.60 -9.03 -0.58
CA LEU A 58 -17.84 -8.35 -0.20
C LEU A 58 -18.81 -8.16 -1.39
N LEU A 59 -18.36 -8.28 -2.64
CA LEU A 59 -19.21 -8.09 -3.83
C LEU A 59 -20.47 -8.99 -3.85
N PRO A 60 -20.43 -10.27 -3.47
CA PRO A 60 -21.62 -11.12 -3.44
C PRO A 60 -22.67 -10.60 -2.46
N ASP A 61 -22.24 -10.15 -1.28
CA ASP A 61 -23.14 -9.66 -0.23
C ASP A 61 -23.85 -8.36 -0.66
N TYR A 62 -23.17 -7.49 -1.42
CA TYR A 62 -23.76 -6.28 -2.00
C TYR A 62 -24.66 -6.54 -3.23
N ALA A 63 -24.49 -7.68 -3.91
CA ALA A 63 -25.29 -8.02 -5.09
C ALA A 63 -26.67 -8.62 -4.72
N ASP A 64 -26.72 -9.35 -3.61
CA ASP A 64 -27.93 -10.08 -3.20
C ASP A 64 -28.77 -9.33 -2.13
N ASP A 65 -28.19 -8.39 -1.38
CA ASP A 65 -28.90 -7.65 -0.32
C ASP A 65 -29.22 -6.19 -0.72
N LYS A 66 -30.49 -5.93 -1.02
CA LYS A 66 -31.01 -4.61 -1.39
C LYS A 66 -31.04 -3.60 -0.24
N GLU A 67 -30.90 -4.03 1.02
CA GLU A 67 -30.82 -3.10 2.16
C GLU A 67 -29.43 -2.42 2.24
N LEU A 68 -28.36 -3.11 1.84
CA LEU A 68 -26.98 -2.58 1.87
C LEU A 68 -26.72 -1.46 0.85
N THR A 69 -27.53 -1.40 -0.22
CA THR A 69 -27.47 -0.34 -1.25
C THR A 69 -28.61 0.69 -1.11
N ALA A 70 -29.38 0.66 -0.02
CA ALA A 70 -30.51 1.58 0.15
C ALA A 70 -30.09 3.05 0.16
N PHE A 71 -28.89 3.36 0.67
CA PHE A 71 -28.37 4.73 0.73
C PHE A 71 -27.69 5.19 -0.57
N THR A 72 -27.24 4.28 -1.44
CA THR A 72 -26.71 4.64 -2.77
C THR A 72 -27.81 5.12 -3.71
N ALA A 73 -29.07 4.71 -3.48
CA ALA A 73 -30.23 5.19 -4.24
C ALA A 73 -30.58 6.65 -3.91
N LEU A 74 -30.27 7.13 -2.70
CA LEU A 74 -30.56 8.50 -2.26
C LEU A 74 -29.53 9.52 -2.78
N ASP A 75 -28.32 9.09 -3.13
CA ASP A 75 -27.28 9.95 -3.72
C ASP A 75 -27.59 10.35 -5.18
N ALA A 76 -28.60 9.71 -5.78
CA ALA A 76 -29.16 10.06 -7.09
C ALA A 76 -30.32 11.07 -6.98
N GLU A 77 -30.77 11.44 -5.78
CA GLU A 77 -31.70 12.55 -5.61
C GLU A 77 -30.91 13.86 -5.72
N GLU A 78 -31.06 14.53 -6.87
CA GLU A 78 -30.58 15.89 -7.09
C GLU A 78 -31.16 16.78 -5.98
N PHE A 79 -30.31 17.21 -5.04
CA PHE A 79 -30.71 18.16 -4.00
C PHE A 79 -31.18 19.46 -4.65
N HIS A 80 -32.48 19.60 -4.89
CA HIS A 80 -33.08 20.86 -5.30
C HIS A 80 -33.13 21.79 -4.08
N ALA A 81 -32.33 22.85 -4.13
CA ALA A 81 -32.28 23.95 -3.16
C ALA A 81 -33.38 24.99 -3.39
#